data_AF-A0A8C3K814-F1
#
_entry.id   AF-A0A8C3K814-F1
#
_cell.length_a   1.000
_cell.length_b   1.000
_cell.length_c   1.000
_cell.angle_alpha   90.00
_cell.angle_beta   90.00
_cell.angle_gamma   90.00
#
_symmetry.space_group_name_H-M   'P 1'
#
loop_
_entity.id
_entity.type
_entity.pdbx_description
1 polymer ?
#
loop_
_entity_poly.entity_id
_entity_poly.type
_entity_poly.pdbx_seq_one_letter_code
_entity_poly.pdbx_strand_id
1 'polypeptide(L)'
;VAMDSGFRNSGISVGRGGKIMMAVRSTHCLEVPLSHKGKLMVSEEYIEFLIHVANQKMEENMRRIDRFYKRLELALETALGANHPPQGTGNRAVYLRRRRRKIVQEQEAGTSPKDRSEELELEDGAESSLDIFAEITI
;
A
#
# COMPACT_ATOMS: atom_id res chain seq x y z
N VAL A 1 5.22 -5.21 -14.82
CA VAL A 1 5.55 -3.77 -14.68
C VAL A 1 6.38 -3.47 -13.43
N ALA A 2 5.82 -3.44 -12.21
CA ALA A 2 6.55 -3.03 -11.00
C ALA A 2 7.80 -3.89 -10.69
N MET A 3 7.64 -5.23 -10.69
CA MET A 3 8.74 -6.18 -10.46
C MET A 3 9.87 -6.00 -11.48
N ASP A 4 9.50 -5.91 -12.77
CA ASP A 4 10.45 -5.75 -13.86
C ASP A 4 11.21 -4.42 -13.76
N SER A 5 10.57 -3.39 -13.20
CA SER A 5 11.18 -2.07 -12.99
C SER A 5 12.08 -2.00 -11.75
N GLY A 6 12.15 -3.06 -10.95
CA GLY A 6 13.05 -3.16 -9.79
C GLY A 6 12.38 -2.96 -8.44
N PHE A 7 11.05 -2.86 -8.40
CA PHE A 7 10.27 -2.77 -7.16
C PHE A 7 9.85 -4.17 -6.69
N ARG A 8 10.82 -4.96 -6.23
CA ARG A 8 10.63 -6.39 -5.92
C ARG A 8 9.78 -6.65 -4.67
N ASN A 9 9.64 -5.66 -3.80
CA ASN A 9 8.85 -5.75 -2.56
C ASN A 9 7.42 -5.24 -2.78
N SER A 10 6.95 -5.23 -4.03
CA SER A 10 5.60 -4.79 -4.37
C SER A 10 4.56 -5.87 -4.07
N GLY A 11 3.35 -5.47 -3.71
CA GLY A 11 2.28 -6.41 -3.35
C GLY A 11 0.88 -5.82 -3.53
N ILE A 12 -0.13 -6.68 -3.43
CA ILE A 12 -1.55 -6.31 -3.53
C ILE A 12 -2.24 -6.70 -2.23
N SER A 13 -3.09 -5.83 -1.70
CA SER A 13 -3.98 -6.10 -0.58
C SER A 13 -5.44 -5.85 -0.97
N VAL A 14 -6.36 -6.58 -0.34
CA VAL A 14 -7.80 -6.43 -0.55
C VAL A 14 -8.44 -6.01 0.77
N GLY A 15 -8.92 -4.77 0.82
CA GLY A 15 -9.57 -4.18 1.97
C GLY A 15 -11.06 -4.52 2.07
N ARG A 16 -11.70 -3.95 3.11
CA ARG A 16 -13.16 -4.02 3.28
C ARG A 16 -13.87 -3.46 2.05
N GLY A 17 -15.05 -3.99 1.74
CA GLY A 17 -15.80 -3.60 0.55
C GLY A 17 -15.17 -4.02 -0.79
N GLY A 18 -14.09 -4.82 -0.78
CA GLY A 18 -13.43 -5.28 -2.00
C GLY A 18 -12.47 -4.26 -2.63
N LYS A 19 -12.08 -3.21 -1.89
CA LYS A 19 -11.08 -2.24 -2.35
C LYS A 19 -9.74 -2.96 -2.57
N ILE A 20 -9.23 -2.94 -3.80
CA ILE A 20 -7.91 -3.48 -4.13
C ILE A 20 -6.89 -2.35 -4.01
N MET A 21 -5.84 -2.55 -3.22
CA MET A 21 -4.73 -1.62 -3.07
C MET A 21 -3.43 -2.29 -3.50
N MET A 22 -2.60 -1.57 -4.24
CA MET A 22 -1.28 -2.04 -4.65
C MET A 22 -0.21 -1.18 -3.99
N ALA A 23 0.78 -1.81 -3.36
CA ALA A 23 1.97 -1.15 -2.84
C ALA A 23 3.13 -1.41 -3.79
N VAL A 24 3.85 -0.34 -4.17
CA VAL A 24 5.05 -0.42 -5.02
C VAL A 24 6.26 -0.06 -4.16
N ARG A 25 7.11 -1.04 -3.83
CA ARG A 25 8.24 -0.86 -2.90
C ARG A 25 9.54 -1.43 -3.47
N SER A 26 10.62 -0.66 -3.33
CA SER A 26 11.98 -1.06 -3.72
C SER A 26 12.61 -1.95 -2.65
N THR A 27 13.78 -2.51 -2.98
CA THR A 27 14.69 -3.16 -2.04
C THR A 27 15.80 -2.24 -1.56
N HIS A 28 15.85 -0.99 -2.06
CA HIS A 28 16.84 -0.01 -1.65
C HIS A 28 16.58 0.46 -0.22
N CYS A 29 17.59 0.28 0.62
CA CYS A 29 17.63 0.72 2.00
C CYS A 29 19.10 1.01 2.34
N LEU A 30 19.33 1.99 3.21
CA LEU A 30 20.63 2.25 3.83
C LEU A 30 20.33 2.69 5.27
N GLU A 31 20.57 1.78 6.20
CA GLU A 31 20.39 2.01 7.63
C GLU A 31 21.70 1.67 8.31
N VAL A 32 22.28 2.64 9.02
CA VAL A 32 23.58 2.51 9.66
C VAL A 32 23.56 3.29 10.98
N PRO A 33 23.96 2.69 12.12
CA PRO A 33 24.08 3.41 13.38
C PRO A 33 25.26 4.39 13.32
N LEU A 34 25.00 5.68 13.57
CA LEU A 34 26.04 6.72 13.58
C LEU A 34 26.46 7.09 15.00
N SER A 35 25.50 7.09 15.93
CA SER A 35 25.71 7.48 17.32
C SER A 35 24.99 6.54 18.28
N HIS A 36 25.48 6.48 19.51
CA HIS A 36 24.83 5.76 20.60
C HIS A 36 24.97 6.59 21.88
N LYS A 37 23.85 6.81 22.57
CA LYS A 37 23.80 7.59 23.83
C LYS A 37 24.48 8.96 23.72
N GLY A 38 24.21 9.67 22.63
CA GLY A 38 24.78 11.00 22.38
C GLY A 38 26.26 11.03 21.96
N LYS A 39 26.92 9.87 21.86
CA LYS A 39 28.30 9.76 21.40
C LYS A 39 28.35 9.32 19.94
N LEU A 40 29.02 10.09 19.09
CA LEU A 40 29.34 9.69 17.71
C LEU A 40 30.30 8.48 17.74
N MET A 41 29.96 7.42 17.00
CA MET A 41 30.71 6.16 16.97
C MET A 41 31.54 5.96 15.71
N VAL A 42 31.39 6.86 14.74
CA VAL A 42 32.00 6.77 13.41
C VAL A 42 32.96 7.92 13.19
N SER A 43 33.95 7.71 12.32
CA SER A 43 34.87 8.77 11.90
C SER A 43 34.25 9.63 10.80
N GLU A 44 34.85 10.80 10.54
CA GLU A 44 34.41 11.69 9.47
C GLU A 44 34.54 11.03 8.09
N GLU A 45 35.63 10.29 7.87
CA GLU A 45 35.87 9.58 6.60
C GLU A 45 34.80 8.52 6.33
N TYR A 46 34.26 7.90 7.38
CA TYR A 46 33.15 6.97 7.25
C TYR A 46 31.85 7.69 6.86
N ILE A 47 31.61 8.89 7.38
CA ILE A 47 30.46 9.72 6.99
C ILE A 47 30.56 10.10 5.51
N GLU A 48 31.73 10.54 5.04
CA GLU A 48 31.97 10.85 3.63
C GLU A 48 31.69 9.64 2.72
N PHE A 49 32.14 8.45 3.12
CA PHE A 49 31.83 7.21 2.44
C PHE A 49 30.31 6.94 2.39
N LEU A 50 29.60 7.09 3.51
CA LEU A 50 28.16 6.88 3.57
C LEU A 50 27.39 7.86 2.69
N ILE A 51 27.81 9.12 2.63
CA ILE A 51 27.22 10.13 1.72
C ILE A 51 27.33 9.63 0.28
N HIS A 52 28.48 9.11 -0.12
CA HIS A 52 28.69 8.59 -1.47
C HIS A 52 27.77 7.40 -1.77
N VAL A 53 27.68 6.44 -0.85
CA VAL A 53 26.78 5.27 -0.97
C VAL A 53 25.31 5.69 -1.01
N ALA A 54 24.90 6.65 -0.17
CA ALA A 54 23.55 7.17 -0.12
C ALA A 54 23.17 7.82 -1.46
N ASN A 55 24.03 8.69 -1.99
CA ASN A 55 23.81 9.34 -3.28
C ASN A 55 23.70 8.33 -4.43
N GLN A 56 24.57 7.33 -4.48
CA GLN A 56 24.48 6.25 -5.48
C GLN A 56 23.15 5.49 -5.38
N LYS A 57 22.70 5.16 -4.16
CA LYS A 57 21.40 4.50 -3.94
C LYS A 57 20.22 5.39 -4.36
N MET A 58 20.29 6.69 -4.11
CA MET A 58 19.26 7.64 -4.55
C MET A 58 19.20 7.74 -6.07
N GLU A 59 20.35 7.83 -6.74
CA GLU A 59 20.41 7.93 -8.19
C GLU A 59 19.82 6.68 -8.86
N GLU A 60 20.18 5.49 -8.38
CA GLU A 60 19.59 4.25 -8.85
C GLU A 60 18.09 4.14 -8.52
N ASN A 61 17.63 4.70 -7.39
CA ASN A 61 16.21 4.79 -7.09
C ASN A 61 15.47 5.66 -8.12
N MET A 62 16.06 6.79 -8.52
CA MET A 62 15.50 7.66 -9.55
C MET A 62 15.39 6.94 -10.91
N ARG A 63 16.43 6.20 -11.31
CA ARG A 63 16.41 5.37 -12.53
C ARG A 63 15.32 4.30 -12.48
N ARG A 64 15.04 3.71 -11.32
CA ARG A 64 13.94 2.75 -11.12
C ARG A 64 12.58 3.41 -11.29
N ILE A 65 12.38 4.60 -10.72
CA ILE A 65 11.14 5.37 -10.85
C ILE A 65 10.88 5.72 -12.31
N ASP A 66 11.86 6.25 -13.03
CA ASP A 66 11.74 6.59 -14.45
C ASP A 66 11.39 5.35 -15.30
N ARG A 67 12.12 4.24 -15.09
CA ARG A 67 11.83 2.97 -15.78
C ARG A 67 10.43 2.44 -15.46
N PHE A 68 9.96 2.59 -14.22
CA PHE A 68 8.61 2.22 -13.82
C PHE A 68 7.55 3.05 -14.52
N TYR A 69 7.72 4.37 -14.53
CA TYR A 69 6.82 5.29 -15.22
C TYR A 69 6.67 4.91 -16.70
N LYS A 70 7.78 4.83 -17.45
CA LYS A 70 7.78 4.52 -18.88
C LYS A 70 7.12 3.17 -19.19
N ARG A 71 7.40 2.14 -18.38
CA ARG A 71 6.81 0.82 -18.58
C ARG A 71 5.33 0.76 -18.22
N LEU A 72 4.90 1.56 -17.24
CA LEU A 72 3.50 1.67 -16.88
C LEU A 72 2.71 2.37 -17.99
N GLU A 73 3.23 3.48 -18.51
CA GLU A 73 2.67 4.22 -19.64
C GLU A 73 2.48 3.32 -20.86
N LEU A 74 3.53 2.62 -21.30
CA LEU A 74 3.45 1.66 -22.42
C LEU A 74 2.45 0.52 -22.18
N ALA A 75 2.39 -0.01 -20.96
CA ALA A 75 1.45 -1.08 -20.62
C ALA A 75 -0.01 -0.59 -20.67
N LEU A 76 -0.27 0.65 -20.26
CA LEU A 76 -1.59 1.27 -20.34
C LEU A 76 -2.00 1.54 -21.78
N GLU A 77 -1.11 2.11 -22.60
CA GLU A 77 -1.36 2.32 -24.03
C GLU A 77 -1.67 1.01 -24.76
N THR A 78 -0.89 -0.04 -24.48
CA THR A 78 -1.11 -1.37 -25.06
C THR A 78 -2.46 -1.95 -24.64
N ALA A 79 -2.83 -1.82 -23.37
CA ALA A 79 -4.12 -2.28 -22.86
C ALA A 79 -5.31 -1.51 -23.48
N LEU A 80 -5.12 -0.23 -23.80
CA LEU A 80 -6.13 0.59 -24.47
C LEU A 80 -6.24 0.26 -25.97
N GLY A 81 -5.12 0.01 -26.64
CA GLY A 81 -5.05 -0.33 -28.06
C GLY A 81 -5.49 -1.76 -28.41
N ALA A 82 -5.43 -2.69 -27.45
CA ALA A 82 -5.87 -4.09 -27.63
C ALA A 82 -7.40 -4.26 -27.67
N ASN A 83 -8.19 -3.18 -27.58
CA ASN A 83 -9.64 -3.21 -27.73
C ASN A 83 -10.07 -3.30 -29.20
N HIS A 84 -9.75 -4.41 -29.87
CA HIS A 84 -10.65 -4.96 -30.89
C HIS A 84 -11.54 -5.98 -30.16
N PRO A 85 -12.87 -5.84 -30.16
CA PRO A 85 -13.73 -6.75 -29.40
C PRO A 85 -13.66 -8.16 -30.01
N PRO A 86 -13.45 -9.22 -29.20
CA PRO A 86 -13.95 -10.52 -29.58
C PRO A 86 -15.48 -10.49 -29.45
N GLN A 87 -16.19 -10.70 -30.56
CA GLN A 87 -17.61 -11.03 -30.53
C GLN A 87 -17.80 -12.30 -29.68
N GLY A 88 -18.56 -12.21 -28.58
CA GLY A 88 -18.85 -13.38 -27.75
C GLY A 88 -19.32 -13.05 -26.34
N THR A 89 -20.63 -12.80 -26.22
CA THR A 89 -21.51 -13.07 -25.07
C THR A 89 -20.89 -13.51 -23.74
N GLY A 90 -21.14 -12.74 -22.68
CA GLY A 90 -21.13 -13.26 -21.31
C GLY A 90 -20.72 -12.24 -20.25
N ASN A 91 -21.72 -11.66 -19.58
CA ASN A 91 -21.58 -10.88 -18.36
C ASN A 91 -20.59 -11.53 -17.38
N ARG A 92 -19.39 -10.95 -17.23
CA ARG A 92 -18.43 -11.36 -16.20
C ARG A 92 -18.18 -10.23 -15.20
N ALA A 93 -19.25 -9.81 -14.53
CA ALA A 93 -19.15 -9.07 -13.28
C ALA A 93 -18.62 -10.02 -12.17
N VAL A 94 -17.30 -10.14 -12.05
CA VAL A 94 -16.64 -11.03 -11.08
C VAL A 94 -16.75 -10.51 -9.63
N TYR A 95 -17.16 -9.25 -9.42
CA TYR A 95 -17.19 -8.60 -8.10
C TYR A 95 -18.57 -8.50 -7.44
N LEU A 96 -19.52 -9.38 -7.74
CA LEU A 96 -20.85 -9.39 -7.10
C LEU A 96 -21.20 -10.73 -6.47
N ARG A 97 -20.43 -11.21 -5.49
CA ARG A 97 -20.82 -12.40 -4.70
C ARG A 97 -20.40 -12.34 -3.23
N ARG A 98 -20.98 -11.41 -2.45
CA ARG A 98 -21.07 -11.64 -0.99
C ARG A 98 -22.22 -11.01 -0.23
N ARG A 99 -23.24 -10.46 -0.91
CA ARG A 99 -24.38 -9.80 -0.22
C ARG A 99 -25.60 -10.70 0.00
N ARG A 100 -25.43 -12.01 0.22
CA ARG A 100 -26.58 -12.94 0.41
C ARG A 100 -26.52 -13.86 1.63
N ARG A 101 -25.52 -13.75 2.51
CA ARG A 101 -25.45 -14.59 3.73
C ARG A 101 -25.93 -13.91 5.01
N LYS A 102 -26.24 -12.60 5.00
CA LYS A 102 -26.76 -11.93 6.21
C LYS A 102 -28.28 -11.96 6.37
N ILE A 103 -29.05 -12.06 5.29
CA ILE A 103 -30.52 -11.98 5.37
C ILE A 103 -31.16 -13.27 5.92
N VAL A 104 -30.51 -14.43 5.80
CA VAL A 104 -31.07 -15.72 6.26
C VAL A 104 -30.87 -15.94 7.76
N GLN A 105 -29.86 -15.32 8.38
CA GLN A 105 -29.56 -15.55 9.80
C GLN A 105 -30.35 -14.65 10.76
N GLU A 106 -31.01 -13.61 10.24
CA GLU A 106 -31.85 -12.68 11.03
C GLU A 106 -33.34 -13.07 11.05
N GLN A 107 -33.77 -14.09 10.30
CA GLN A 107 -35.19 -14.48 10.22
C GLN A 107 -35.62 -15.61 11.18
N GLU A 108 -34.70 -16.22 11.94
CA GLU A 108 -35.03 -17.32 12.88
C GLU A 108 -34.97 -16.96 14.38
N ALA A 109 -34.67 -15.71 14.74
CA ALA A 109 -34.76 -15.25 16.13
C ALA A 109 -35.94 -14.29 16.31
N GLY A 110 -37.14 -14.85 16.49
CA GLY A 110 -38.35 -14.08 16.75
C GLY A 110 -38.36 -13.42 18.14
N THR A 111 -38.92 -12.20 18.19
CA THR A 111 -39.93 -11.65 19.12
C THR A 111 -39.68 -10.17 19.47
N SER A 112 -40.72 -9.36 19.27
CA SER A 112 -40.85 -7.91 19.54
C SER A 112 -41.34 -7.69 21.00
N PRO A 113 -41.53 -6.46 21.57
CA PRO A 113 -41.24 -5.07 21.12
C PRO A 113 -40.56 -4.15 22.19
N LYS A 114 -40.04 -2.98 21.76
CA LYS A 114 -40.18 -1.61 22.35
C LYS A 114 -38.92 -0.72 22.40
N ASP A 115 -39.17 0.52 21.95
CA ASP A 115 -38.71 1.85 22.42
C ASP A 115 -37.23 2.27 22.44
N ARG A 116 -37.01 3.39 21.72
CA ARG A 116 -36.15 4.56 22.01
C ARG A 116 -34.84 4.31 22.77
N SER A 117 -33.71 4.66 22.15
CA SER A 117 -32.92 5.87 22.50
C SER A 117 -31.72 6.04 21.56
N GLU A 118 -31.36 7.30 21.39
CA GLU A 118 -30.24 7.87 20.62
C GLU A 118 -28.89 7.29 21.05
N GLU A 119 -27.93 7.09 20.13
CA GLU A 119 -26.50 7.14 20.48
C GLU A 119 -25.59 7.33 19.24
N LEU A 120 -24.98 8.52 19.21
CA LEU A 120 -23.58 8.82 18.88
C LEU A 120 -23.12 8.75 17.40
N GLU A 121 -23.24 9.91 16.76
CA GLU A 121 -22.26 10.35 15.76
C GLU A 121 -20.93 10.66 16.47
N LEU A 122 -19.85 9.97 16.08
CA LEU A 122 -18.48 10.33 16.46
C LEU A 122 -17.69 10.61 15.17
N GLU A 123 -17.62 11.91 14.90
CA GLU A 123 -16.50 12.69 14.33
C GLU A 123 -15.38 11.93 13.59
N ASP A 124 -15.21 12.30 12.33
CA ASP A 124 -14.08 11.99 11.44
C ASP A 124 -12.82 12.74 11.90
N GLY A 125 -12.12 12.16 12.87
CA GLY A 125 -10.82 12.64 13.36
C GLY A 125 -9.67 12.07 12.55
N ALA A 126 -9.26 12.77 11.50
CA ALA A 126 -7.99 12.55 10.80
C ALA A 126 -6.79 13.05 11.62
N GLU A 127 -6.56 12.51 12.81
CA GLU A 127 -5.31 12.71 13.56
C GLU A 127 -4.95 11.46 14.39
N SER A 128 -3.81 10.86 14.04
CA SER A 128 -2.87 10.12 14.90
C SER A 128 -2.28 8.93 14.15
N SER A 129 -1.15 9.18 13.50
CA SER A 129 -0.24 8.15 12.96
C SER A 129 1.21 8.46 13.36
N LEU A 130 1.41 9.10 14.52
CA LEU A 130 2.74 9.50 14.98
C LEU A 130 3.34 8.60 16.09
N ASP A 131 2.65 7.54 16.53
CA ASP A 131 3.14 6.73 17.66
C ASP A 131 3.93 5.46 17.29
N ILE A 132 4.31 5.25 16.03
CA ILE A 132 5.13 4.09 15.66
C ILE A 132 6.60 4.23 16.13
N PHE A 133 7.07 5.44 16.46
CA PHE A 133 8.45 5.68 16.89
C PHE A 133 8.63 5.95 18.39
N ALA A 134 7.58 5.84 19.20
CA ALA A 134 7.65 6.19 20.63
C ALA A 134 8.24 5.08 21.53
N GLU A 135 8.51 3.88 21.02
CA GLU A 135 8.88 2.73 21.87
C GLU A 135 10.18 2.03 21.47
N ILE A 136 11.21 2.82 21.14
CA ILE A 136 12.61 2.37 21.24
C ILE A 136 13.28 3.20 22.33
N THR A 137 13.01 2.82 23.59
CA THR A 137 13.74 3.31 24.75
C THR A 137 14.47 2.14 25.41
N ILE A 138 15.80 2.29 25.45
CA ILE A 138 16.89 1.48 26.05
C ILE A 138 17.50 0.40 25.14
#